data_AF-A0A0K3B3G4-F1
#
_entry.id   AF-A0A0K3B3G4-F1
#
_cell.length_a   1.000
_cell.length_b   1.000
_cell.length_c   1.000
_cell.angle_alpha   90.00
_cell.angle_beta   90.00
_cell.angle_gamma   90.00
#
_symmetry.space_group_name_H-M   'P 1'
#
loop_
_entity.id
_entity.type
_entity.pdbx_description
1 polymer ?
#
loop_
_entity_poly.entity_id
_entity_poly.type
_entity_poly.pdbx_seq_one_letter_code
_entity_poly.pdbx_strand_id
1 'polypeptide(L)'
;MITFERTGLGIRDAFDSAFDEIVPVDYLDLADSLELLHTRVIGIPEPFGFLCHCLSGGLPRELIRSLRRVAEHRRDRKPTSLSVICRKLVLDDLAARVHEFRIVANRLDVQHGTAVLEPLVHLPRDVSAKDLLDLTTSLIRRQHTGSTPQALDRLRKEAAMLAYHGATLLQVFTDHLDEDTAKRARDQTDLPGSFDQLGRARKAITGDPHLAGLLLDEFRHAWSLSTVSAR
;
A
#
# COMPACT_ATOMS: atom_id res chain seq x y z
N MET A 1 -6.66 11.81 -10.47
CA MET A 1 -6.87 11.50 -11.90
C MET A 1 -6.98 9.99 -12.02
N ILE A 2 -8.19 9.47 -11.83
CA ILE A 2 -8.68 8.17 -12.32
C ILE A 2 -10.19 8.39 -12.47
N THR A 3 -10.65 8.60 -13.70
CA THR A 3 -12.08 8.82 -14.03
C THR A 3 -12.65 7.62 -14.79
N PHE A 4 -11.95 6.48 -14.81
CA PHE A 4 -12.30 5.31 -15.62
C PHE A 4 -13.27 4.33 -14.93
N GLU A 5 -13.53 4.49 -13.63
CA GLU A 5 -14.26 3.50 -12.81
C GLU A 5 -15.68 3.95 -12.40
N ARG A 6 -16.44 4.53 -13.34
CA ARG A 6 -17.90 4.74 -13.13
C ARG A 6 -18.74 3.93 -14.12
N THR A 7 -18.34 2.70 -14.40
CA THR A 7 -19.17 1.75 -15.14
C THR A 7 -20.26 1.23 -14.21
N GLY A 8 -21.41 1.90 -14.22
CA GLY A 8 -22.61 1.52 -13.45
C GLY A 8 -23.53 2.70 -13.12
N LEU A 9 -23.00 3.93 -13.11
CA LEU A 9 -23.76 5.15 -12.81
C LEU A 9 -23.46 6.25 -13.85
N GLY A 10 -23.86 5.99 -15.09
CA GLY A 10 -24.41 6.99 -16.00
C GLY A 10 -23.59 8.25 -16.34
N ILE A 11 -22.26 8.20 -16.37
CA ILE A 11 -21.46 9.30 -16.91
C ILE A 11 -20.42 8.68 -17.85
N ARG A 12 -20.78 8.53 -19.14
CA ARG A 12 -19.78 8.35 -20.21
C ARG A 12 -19.24 9.73 -20.55
N ASP A 13 -17.92 9.93 -20.46
CA ASP A 13 -17.30 11.15 -20.96
C ASP A 13 -17.18 11.08 -22.50
N ALA A 14 -16.99 12.23 -23.16
CA ALA A 14 -16.74 12.28 -24.62
C ALA A 14 -15.50 11.46 -25.02
N PHE A 15 -14.55 11.28 -24.08
CA PHE A 15 -13.40 10.40 -24.24
C PHE A 15 -13.78 8.91 -24.25
N ASP A 16 -14.67 8.46 -23.36
CA ASP A 16 -15.11 7.06 -23.30
C ASP A 16 -15.94 6.66 -24.53
N SER A 17 -16.56 7.66 -25.17
CA SER A 17 -17.37 7.46 -26.38
C SER A 17 -16.54 7.35 -27.66
N ALA A 18 -15.22 7.58 -27.60
CA ALA A 18 -14.30 7.45 -28.73
C ALA A 18 -13.73 6.03 -28.89
N PHE A 19 -13.97 5.14 -27.93
CA PHE A 19 -13.51 3.75 -27.97
C PHE A 19 -14.70 2.80 -28.18
N ASP A 20 -14.54 1.86 -29.12
CA ASP A 20 -15.57 0.85 -29.39
C ASP A 20 -15.68 -0.17 -28.24
N GLU A 21 -14.57 -0.51 -27.61
CA GLU A 21 -14.49 -1.47 -26.49
C GLU A 21 -13.40 -1.07 -25.50
N ILE A 22 -13.72 -1.17 -24.21
CA ILE A 22 -12.76 -1.01 -23.10
C ILE A 22 -12.68 -2.36 -22.39
N VAL A 23 -11.51 -3.01 -22.46
CA VAL A 23 -11.27 -4.28 -21.77
C VAL A 23 -10.73 -3.99 -20.36
N PRO A 24 -11.49 -4.29 -19.29
CA PRO A 24 -10.98 -4.15 -17.93
C PRO A 24 -9.90 -5.21 -17.69
N VAL A 25 -8.79 -4.80 -17.06
CA VAL A 25 -7.76 -5.71 -16.60
C VAL A 25 -7.80 -5.71 -15.09
N ASP A 26 -8.05 -6.88 -14.51
CA ASP A 26 -8.12 -7.05 -13.07
C ASP A 26 -6.73 -6.93 -12.42
N TYR A 27 -6.76 -6.74 -11.11
CA TYR A 27 -5.57 -6.82 -10.28
C TYR A 27 -5.16 -8.28 -10.17
N LEU A 28 -3.86 -8.53 -10.24
CA LEU A 28 -3.29 -9.87 -10.11
C LEU A 28 -3.40 -10.35 -8.67
N ASP A 29 -3.71 -11.63 -8.49
CA ASP A 29 -3.43 -12.30 -7.23
C ASP A 29 -1.91 -12.54 -7.07
N LEU A 30 -1.53 -13.16 -5.96
CA LEU A 30 -0.13 -13.46 -5.68
C LEU A 30 0.48 -14.43 -6.70
N ALA A 31 -0.27 -15.45 -7.13
CA ALA A 31 0.22 -16.46 -8.06
C ALA A 31 0.55 -15.83 -9.42
N ASP A 32 -0.39 -15.07 -9.97
CA ASP A 32 -0.23 -14.33 -11.22
C ASP A 32 0.87 -13.25 -11.11
N SER A 33 0.99 -12.62 -9.93
CA SER A 33 2.07 -11.68 -9.66
C SER A 33 3.44 -12.36 -9.76
N LEU A 34 3.61 -13.53 -9.14
CA LEU A 34 4.86 -14.28 -9.20
C LEU A 34 5.18 -14.76 -10.62
N GLU A 35 4.18 -15.24 -11.35
CA GLU A 35 4.35 -15.63 -12.76
C GLU A 35 4.85 -14.45 -13.59
N LEU A 36 4.19 -13.30 -13.49
CA LEU A 36 4.60 -12.09 -14.21
C LEU A 36 6.03 -11.67 -13.84
N LEU A 37 6.42 -11.75 -12.56
CA LEU A 37 7.77 -11.42 -12.12
C LEU A 37 8.82 -12.39 -12.71
N HIS A 38 8.51 -13.69 -12.75
CA HIS A 38 9.39 -14.73 -13.29
C HIS A 38 9.64 -14.57 -14.79
N THR A 39 8.70 -14.01 -15.55
CA THR A 39 8.94 -13.67 -16.96
C THR A 39 9.96 -12.54 -17.17
N ARG A 40 10.25 -11.74 -16.12
CA ARG A 40 11.09 -10.54 -16.21
C ARG A 40 12.48 -10.71 -15.63
N VAL A 41 12.60 -11.45 -14.53
CA VAL A 41 13.89 -11.69 -13.87
C VAL A 41 13.95 -13.12 -13.37
N ILE A 42 14.99 -13.83 -13.80
CA ILE A 42 15.27 -15.19 -13.35
C ILE A 42 15.96 -15.14 -11.98
N GLY A 43 15.52 -15.98 -11.05
CA GLY A 43 16.22 -16.22 -9.77
C GLY A 43 16.04 -15.10 -8.73
N ILE A 44 14.92 -14.38 -8.77
CA ILE A 44 14.54 -13.54 -7.62
C ILE A 44 14.07 -14.43 -6.48
N PRO A 45 14.62 -14.27 -5.26
CA PRO A 45 14.10 -14.98 -4.10
C PRO A 45 12.62 -14.65 -3.85
N GLU A 46 11.80 -15.67 -3.64
CA GLU A 46 10.34 -15.56 -3.50
C GLU A 46 9.88 -14.47 -2.51
N PRO A 47 10.51 -14.26 -1.33
CA PRO A 47 10.09 -13.22 -0.40
C PRO A 47 10.08 -11.80 -1.00
N PHE A 48 10.94 -11.52 -1.98
CA PHE A 48 10.89 -10.24 -2.69
C PHE A 48 9.69 -10.16 -3.64
N GLY A 49 9.28 -11.28 -4.24
CA GLY A 49 8.07 -11.37 -5.05
C GLY A 49 6.82 -11.11 -4.22
N PHE A 50 6.72 -11.74 -3.04
CA PHE A 50 5.62 -11.52 -2.09
C PHE A 50 5.53 -10.06 -1.66
N LEU A 51 6.68 -9.45 -1.33
CA LEU A 51 6.76 -8.03 -0.97
C LEU A 51 6.32 -7.12 -2.12
N CYS A 52 6.72 -7.41 -3.36
CA CYS A 52 6.30 -6.65 -4.54
C CYS A 52 4.78 -6.74 -4.75
N HIS A 53 4.19 -7.93 -4.58
CA HIS A 53 2.74 -8.11 -4.63
C HIS A 53 2.04 -7.24 -3.58
N CYS A 54 2.45 -7.33 -2.31
CA CYS A 54 1.84 -6.55 -1.23
C CYS A 54 1.98 -5.03 -1.42
N LEU A 55 3.13 -4.53 -1.90
CA LEU A 55 3.34 -3.11 -2.18
C LEU A 55 2.52 -2.57 -3.35
N SER A 56 2.34 -3.40 -4.38
CA SER A 56 1.61 -3.02 -5.61
C SER A 56 0.10 -3.21 -5.50
N GLY A 57 -0.35 -4.02 -4.55
CA GLY A 57 -1.75 -4.43 -4.43
C GLY A 57 -2.21 -5.35 -5.56
N GLY A 58 -1.28 -5.94 -6.33
CA GLY A 58 -1.58 -6.73 -7.53
C GLY A 58 -1.65 -5.91 -8.83
N LEU A 59 -1.41 -4.59 -8.80
CA LEU A 59 -1.45 -3.78 -10.02
C LEU A 59 -0.19 -4.05 -10.87
N PRO A 60 -0.29 -4.60 -12.11
CA PRO A 60 0.87 -5.07 -12.87
C PRO A 60 1.97 -4.01 -13.06
N ARG A 61 1.56 -2.76 -13.32
CA ARG A 61 2.47 -1.63 -13.49
C ARG A 61 3.28 -1.35 -12.22
N GLU A 62 2.62 -1.31 -11.07
CA GLU A 62 3.27 -1.04 -9.79
C GLU A 62 4.05 -2.25 -9.29
N LEU A 63 3.65 -3.46 -9.66
CA LEU A 63 4.40 -4.69 -9.40
C LEU A 63 5.77 -4.65 -10.09
N ILE A 64 5.78 -4.37 -11.40
CA ILE A 64 7.03 -4.21 -12.18
C ILE A 64 7.85 -3.02 -11.65
N ARG A 65 7.21 -1.94 -11.18
CA ARG A 65 7.90 -0.80 -10.58
C ARG A 65 8.61 -1.19 -9.29
N SER A 66 7.92 -1.91 -8.41
CA SER A 66 8.48 -2.45 -7.16
C SER A 66 9.65 -3.39 -7.45
N LEU A 67 9.53 -4.25 -8.46
CA LEU A 67 10.60 -5.14 -8.90
C LEU A 67 11.88 -4.40 -9.30
N ARG A 68 11.74 -3.34 -10.10
CA ARG A 68 12.88 -2.51 -10.52
C ARG A 68 13.55 -1.86 -9.32
N ARG A 69 12.77 -1.35 -8.37
CA ARG A 69 13.31 -0.78 -7.12
C ARG A 69 14.07 -1.83 -6.30
N VAL A 70 13.58 -3.07 -6.20
CA VAL A 70 14.34 -4.17 -5.58
C VAL A 70 15.71 -4.34 -6.27
N ALA A 71 15.71 -4.40 -7.60
CA ALA A 71 16.94 -4.56 -8.38
C ALA A 71 17.91 -3.37 -8.22
N GLU A 72 17.39 -2.13 -8.19
CA GLU A 72 18.17 -0.91 -7.95
C GLU A 72 18.88 -0.93 -6.60
N HIS A 73 18.17 -1.33 -5.54
CA HIS A 73 18.72 -1.44 -4.21
C HIS A 73 19.73 -2.59 -4.03
N ARG A 74 19.80 -3.52 -4.98
CA ARG A 74 20.75 -4.65 -5.02
C ARG A 74 21.91 -4.45 -5.99
N ARG A 75 22.03 -3.30 -6.68
CA ARG A 75 23.05 -3.05 -7.72
C ARG A 75 24.49 -3.28 -7.26
N ASP A 76 24.79 -3.09 -5.97
CA ASP A 76 26.14 -3.23 -5.42
C ASP A 76 26.61 -4.69 -5.25
N ARG A 77 25.84 -5.69 -5.73
CA ARG A 77 26.12 -7.14 -5.65
C ARG A 77 26.34 -7.69 -4.23
N LYS A 78 26.17 -6.88 -3.19
CA LYS A 78 26.18 -7.34 -1.81
C LYS A 78 24.86 -8.05 -1.50
N PRO A 79 24.89 -9.18 -0.76
CA PRO A 79 23.69 -9.73 -0.14
C PRO A 79 23.00 -8.61 0.64
N THR A 80 21.83 -8.19 0.17
CA THR A 80 21.03 -7.17 0.84
C THR A 80 19.86 -7.87 1.48
N SER A 81 19.69 -7.63 2.77
CA SER A 81 18.71 -8.34 3.57
C SER A 81 17.28 -7.95 3.19
N LEU A 82 16.32 -8.85 3.43
CA LEU A 82 14.91 -8.62 3.12
C LEU A 82 14.39 -7.43 3.95
N SER A 83 14.78 -7.36 5.22
CA SER A 83 14.39 -6.27 6.12
C SER A 83 14.87 -4.90 5.64
N VAL A 84 16.10 -4.84 5.10
CA VAL A 84 16.68 -3.61 4.55
C VAL A 84 15.96 -3.19 3.27
N ILE A 85 15.72 -4.11 2.35
CA ILE A 85 14.99 -3.81 1.11
C ILE A 85 13.54 -3.39 1.41
N CYS A 86 12.83 -4.13 2.26
CA CYS A 86 11.47 -3.78 2.66
C CYS A 86 11.39 -2.36 3.21
N ARG A 87 12.32 -1.99 4.11
CA ARG A 87 12.36 -0.63 4.66
C ARG A 87 12.53 0.44 3.60
N LYS A 88 13.47 0.25 2.66
CA LYS A 88 13.69 1.21 1.58
C LYS A 88 12.47 1.35 0.68
N LEU A 89 11.84 0.23 0.30
CA LEU A 89 10.66 0.26 -0.55
C LEU A 89 9.45 0.92 0.13
N VAL A 90 9.22 0.65 1.42
CA VAL A 90 8.15 1.28 2.21
C VAL A 90 8.38 2.79 2.30
N LEU A 91 9.61 3.22 2.56
CA LEU A 91 9.97 4.65 2.59
C LEU A 91 9.79 5.32 1.23
N ASP A 92 10.22 4.69 0.15
CA ASP A 92 10.05 5.21 -1.21
C ASP A 92 8.58 5.31 -1.62
N ASP A 93 7.75 4.34 -1.21
CA ASP A 93 6.31 4.37 -1.45
C ASP A 93 5.63 5.47 -0.65
N LEU A 94 5.94 5.58 0.65
CA LEU A 94 5.43 6.65 1.52
C LEU A 94 5.82 8.03 0.97
N ALA A 95 7.09 8.26 0.63
CA ALA A 95 7.55 9.54 0.10
C ALA A 95 6.82 9.92 -1.20
N ALA A 96 6.63 8.97 -2.11
CA ALA A 96 5.90 9.19 -3.35
C ALA A 96 4.42 9.56 -3.08
N ARG A 97 3.75 8.83 -2.18
CA ARG A 97 2.33 9.07 -1.85
C ARG A 97 2.11 10.35 -1.05
N VAL A 98 2.99 10.70 -0.13
CA VAL A 98 2.93 11.97 0.60
C VAL A 98 3.00 13.16 -0.36
N HIS A 99 3.86 13.07 -1.38
CA HIS A 99 3.94 14.09 -2.42
C HIS A 99 2.61 14.23 -3.18
N GLU A 100 1.99 13.11 -3.58
CA GLU A 100 0.69 13.09 -4.26
C GLU A 100 -0.44 13.64 -3.38
N PHE A 101 -0.51 13.19 -2.12
CA PHE A 101 -1.50 13.66 -1.16
C PHE A 101 -1.39 15.16 -0.94
N ARG A 102 -0.18 15.73 -0.86
CA ARG A 102 0.01 17.18 -0.73
C ARG A 102 -0.55 17.94 -1.93
N ILE A 103 -0.34 17.44 -3.15
CA ILE A 103 -0.89 18.05 -4.36
C ILE A 103 -2.42 18.05 -4.31
N VAL A 104 -3.03 16.92 -3.94
CA VAL A 104 -4.50 16.80 -3.85
C VAL A 104 -5.05 17.69 -2.74
N ALA A 105 -4.43 17.66 -1.56
CA ALA A 105 -4.87 18.43 -0.41
C ALA A 105 -4.86 19.94 -0.69
N ASN A 106 -3.78 20.45 -1.32
CA ASN A 106 -3.70 21.86 -1.72
C ASN A 106 -4.74 22.27 -2.76
N ARG A 107 -5.20 21.34 -3.60
CA ARG A 107 -6.30 21.62 -4.55
C ARG A 107 -7.65 21.65 -3.86
N LEU A 108 -7.84 20.86 -2.81
CA LEU A 108 -9.07 20.81 -2.03
C LEU A 108 -9.21 22.00 -1.07
N ASP A 109 -8.12 22.38 -0.41
CA ASP A 109 -8.04 23.55 0.45
C ASP A 109 -6.61 24.09 0.46
N VAL A 110 -6.41 25.24 -0.18
CA VAL A 110 -5.08 25.90 -0.28
C VAL A 110 -4.60 26.39 1.08
N GLN A 111 -5.51 26.72 2.01
CA GLN A 111 -5.17 27.31 3.30
C GLN A 111 -4.86 26.25 4.36
N HIS A 112 -5.60 25.13 4.38
CA HIS A 112 -5.48 24.12 5.44
C HIS A 112 -5.15 22.71 4.94
N GLY A 113 -5.05 22.49 3.63
CA GLY A 113 -4.88 21.16 3.04
C GLY A 113 -3.61 20.44 3.53
N THR A 114 -2.48 21.13 3.69
CA THR A 114 -1.25 20.50 4.18
C THR A 114 -1.27 20.18 5.67
N ALA A 115 -2.03 20.93 6.48
CA ALA A 115 -2.06 20.76 7.93
C ALA A 115 -2.60 19.39 8.35
N VAL A 116 -3.51 18.80 7.55
CA VAL A 116 -4.08 17.48 7.82
C VAL A 116 -3.08 16.34 7.55
N LEU A 117 -2.01 16.61 6.79
CA LEU A 117 -0.96 15.66 6.40
C LEU A 117 0.40 15.98 7.03
N GLU A 118 0.50 17.04 7.83
CA GLU A 118 1.74 17.48 8.49
C GLU A 118 2.51 16.33 9.18
N PRO A 119 1.88 15.37 9.89
CA PRO A 119 2.61 14.26 10.52
C PRO A 119 3.39 13.39 9.52
N LEU A 120 2.94 13.30 8.27
CA LEU A 120 3.62 12.55 7.22
C LEU A 120 4.85 13.27 6.66
N VAL A 121 4.85 14.61 6.69
CA VAL A 121 5.93 15.43 6.12
C VAL A 121 7.20 15.31 6.96
N HIS A 122 7.04 15.09 8.26
CA HIS A 122 8.14 15.00 9.22
C HIS A 122 8.61 13.56 9.49
N LEU A 123 8.21 12.60 8.66
CA LEU A 123 8.64 11.23 8.81
C LEU A 123 10.18 11.11 8.68
N PRO A 124 10.86 10.52 9.68
CA PRO A 124 12.30 10.34 9.64
C PRO A 124 12.69 9.32 8.57
N ARG A 125 13.92 9.43 8.04
CA ARG A 125 14.43 8.51 7.01
C ARG A 125 14.65 7.09 7.53
N ASP A 126 14.76 6.90 8.83
CA ASP A 126 15.00 5.63 9.51
C ASP A 126 13.76 5.09 10.23
N VAL A 127 12.57 5.47 9.74
CA VAL A 127 11.28 5.10 10.32
C VAL A 127 11.19 3.60 10.66
N SER A 128 10.70 3.33 11.88
CA SER A 128 10.39 1.99 12.35
C SER A 128 8.90 1.66 12.15
N ALA A 129 8.56 0.38 12.27
CA ALA A 129 7.15 -0.02 12.28
C ALA A 129 6.36 0.68 13.40
N LYS A 130 6.98 0.89 14.57
CA LYS A 130 6.34 1.59 15.69
C LYS A 130 6.01 3.03 15.33
N ASP A 131 6.95 3.76 14.71
CA ASP A 131 6.72 5.15 14.30
C ASP A 131 5.56 5.26 13.31
N LEU A 132 5.44 4.29 12.38
CA LEU A 132 4.32 4.23 11.44
C LEU A 132 2.98 3.89 12.12
N LEU A 133 2.97 3.06 13.17
CA LEU A 133 1.77 2.77 13.98
C LEU A 133 1.35 3.99 14.81
N ASP A 134 2.32 4.68 15.42
CA ASP A 134 2.08 5.91 16.18
C ASP A 134 1.54 7.02 15.26
N LEU A 135 2.11 7.15 14.06
CA LEU A 135 1.61 8.02 13.00
C LEU A 135 0.19 7.66 12.57
N THR A 136 -0.08 6.37 12.35
CA THR A 136 -1.44 5.90 11.99
C THR A 136 -2.44 6.31 13.06
N THR A 137 -2.10 6.08 14.34
CA THR A 137 -2.95 6.43 15.49
C THR A 137 -3.18 7.93 15.58
N SER A 138 -2.11 8.73 15.41
CA SER A 138 -2.18 10.19 15.38
C SER A 138 -3.10 10.67 14.26
N LEU A 139 -2.92 10.15 13.05
CA LEU A 139 -3.75 10.51 11.90
C LEU A 139 -5.21 10.15 12.14
N ILE A 140 -5.53 8.96 12.65
CA ILE A 140 -6.91 8.51 12.94
C ILE A 140 -7.58 9.40 14.00
N ARG A 141 -6.89 9.65 15.11
CA ARG A 141 -7.43 10.40 16.27
C ARG A 141 -7.54 11.89 16.05
N ARG A 142 -6.87 12.46 15.03
CA ARG A 142 -6.88 13.90 14.75
C ARG A 142 -8.31 14.35 14.41
N GLN A 143 -8.97 14.95 15.40
CA GLN A 143 -10.22 15.65 15.23
C GLN A 143 -9.93 17.03 14.64
N HIS A 144 -10.69 17.44 13.64
CA HIS A 144 -10.57 18.78 13.10
C HIS A 144 -11.62 19.68 13.76
N THR A 145 -11.17 20.75 14.39
CA THR A 145 -12.03 21.80 14.92
C THR A 145 -12.50 22.66 13.74
N GLY A 146 -13.69 22.38 13.21
CA GLY A 146 -14.28 23.09 12.07
C GLY A 146 -14.89 22.16 11.01
N SER A 147 -15.54 22.73 10.01
CA SER A 147 -16.09 21.99 8.87
C SER A 147 -14.97 21.63 7.89
N THR A 148 -14.21 20.57 8.20
CA THR A 148 -13.23 20.01 7.24
C THR A 148 -13.96 19.40 6.05
N PRO A 149 -13.59 19.74 4.82
CA PRO A 149 -14.09 19.07 3.63
C PRO A 149 -14.01 17.54 3.76
N GLN A 150 -15.11 16.84 3.49
CA GLN A 150 -15.16 15.36 3.56
C GLN A 150 -14.04 14.70 2.73
N ALA A 151 -13.64 15.32 1.62
CA ALA A 151 -12.53 14.88 0.79
C ALA A 151 -11.17 14.92 1.50
N LEU A 152 -10.92 15.92 2.35
CA LEU A 152 -9.69 16.00 3.16
C LEU A 152 -9.70 14.98 4.29
N ASP A 153 -10.86 14.74 4.90
CA ASP A 153 -11.01 13.69 5.91
C ASP A 153 -10.72 12.30 5.33
N ARG A 154 -11.23 12.04 4.12
CA ARG A 154 -10.92 10.83 3.36
C ARG A 154 -9.42 10.73 3.08
N LEU A 155 -8.80 11.78 2.56
CA LEU A 155 -7.36 11.80 2.25
C LEU A 155 -6.49 11.51 3.49
N ARG A 156 -6.87 12.05 4.66
CA ARG A 156 -6.24 11.74 5.95
C ARG A 156 -6.37 10.25 6.31
N LYS A 157 -7.54 9.65 6.11
CA LYS A 157 -7.75 8.21 6.36
C LYS A 157 -6.95 7.34 5.39
N GLU A 158 -6.89 7.71 4.11
CA GLU A 158 -6.03 7.06 3.11
C GLU A 158 -4.55 7.09 3.55
N ALA A 159 -4.08 8.25 4.00
CA ALA A 159 -2.75 8.43 4.58
C ALA A 159 -2.50 7.56 5.82
N ALA A 160 -3.47 7.46 6.73
CA ALA A 160 -3.37 6.60 7.91
C ALA A 160 -3.23 5.12 7.51
N MET A 161 -4.07 4.64 6.59
CA MET A 161 -4.03 3.24 6.15
C MET A 161 -2.77 2.92 5.35
N LEU A 162 -2.21 3.89 4.63
CA LEU A 162 -0.91 3.75 3.99
C LEU A 162 0.21 3.53 5.01
N ALA A 163 0.27 4.36 6.06
CA ALA A 163 1.24 4.19 7.14
C ALA A 163 1.04 2.84 7.84
N TYR A 164 -0.21 2.43 8.06
CA TYR A 164 -0.53 1.17 8.73
C TYR A 164 -0.11 -0.06 7.93
N HIS A 165 -0.37 -0.03 6.62
CA HIS A 165 0.11 -1.04 5.69
C HIS A 165 1.64 -1.09 5.68
N GLY A 166 2.31 0.06 5.59
CA GLY A 166 3.77 0.15 5.68
C GLY A 166 4.33 -0.46 6.97
N ALA A 167 3.74 -0.15 8.13
CA ALA A 167 4.13 -0.74 9.41
C ALA A 167 4.00 -2.26 9.42
N THR A 168 2.93 -2.78 8.82
CA THR A 168 2.66 -4.22 8.70
C THR A 168 3.72 -4.90 7.83
N LEU A 169 4.07 -4.31 6.68
CA LEU A 169 5.15 -4.83 5.85
C LEU A 169 6.48 -4.88 6.60
N LEU A 170 6.84 -3.83 7.35
CA LEU A 170 8.09 -3.79 8.12
C LEU A 170 8.18 -4.86 9.21
N GLN A 171 7.04 -5.33 9.75
CA GLN A 171 7.00 -6.38 10.76
C GLN A 171 6.94 -7.79 10.16
N VAL A 172 6.37 -7.93 8.96
CA VAL A 172 6.25 -9.21 8.24
C VAL A 172 7.53 -9.56 7.49
N PHE A 173 8.06 -8.63 6.69
CA PHE A 173 9.19 -8.86 5.78
C PHE A 173 10.51 -8.56 6.47
N THR A 174 10.86 -9.42 7.43
CA THR A 174 12.14 -9.36 8.16
C THR A 174 13.10 -10.45 7.68
N ASP A 175 14.34 -10.41 8.13
CA ASP A 175 15.32 -11.47 7.83
C ASP A 175 15.02 -12.79 8.58
N HIS A 176 14.00 -12.78 9.44
CA HIS A 176 13.50 -13.93 10.18
C HIS A 176 12.14 -14.41 9.68
N LEU A 177 11.71 -13.98 8.49
CA LEU A 177 10.51 -14.52 7.85
C LEU A 177 10.73 -16.02 7.56
N ASP A 178 10.11 -16.83 8.41
CA ASP A 178 10.18 -18.29 8.37
C ASP A 178 9.51 -18.87 7.10
N GLU A 179 10.10 -19.93 6.56
CA GLU A 179 9.66 -20.53 5.28
C GLU A 179 8.27 -21.15 5.39
N ASP A 180 7.96 -21.84 6.50
CA ASP A 180 6.63 -22.43 6.72
C ASP A 180 5.57 -21.34 6.87
N THR A 181 5.91 -20.25 7.54
CA THR A 181 5.03 -19.09 7.69
C THR A 181 4.78 -18.39 6.35
N ALA A 182 5.84 -18.16 5.56
CA ALA A 182 5.72 -17.58 4.24
C ALA A 182 4.90 -18.48 3.28
N LYS A 183 5.13 -19.79 3.34
CA LYS A 183 4.39 -20.77 2.54
C LYS A 183 2.90 -20.80 2.90
N ARG A 184 2.55 -20.78 4.19
CA ARG A 184 1.14 -20.68 4.62
C ARG A 184 0.49 -19.40 4.10
N ALA A 185 1.15 -18.25 4.24
CA ALA A 185 0.63 -16.96 3.76
C ALA A 185 0.51 -16.87 2.23
N ARG A 186 1.32 -17.65 1.50
CA ARG A 186 1.25 -17.79 0.04
C ARG A 186 0.13 -18.73 -0.40
N ASP A 187 0.03 -19.90 0.23
CA ASP A 187 -0.83 -21.00 -0.25
C ASP A 187 -2.28 -20.89 0.26
N GLN A 188 -2.51 -20.21 1.40
CA GLN A 188 -3.84 -20.08 2.01
C GLN A 188 -4.50 -18.73 1.68
N THR A 189 -4.74 -18.48 0.39
CA THR A 189 -5.20 -17.18 -0.15
C THR A 189 -6.50 -16.67 0.47
N ASP A 190 -7.42 -17.58 0.81
CA ASP A 190 -8.75 -17.26 1.38
C ASP A 190 -8.75 -17.05 2.90
N LEU A 191 -7.66 -17.37 3.59
CA LEU A 191 -7.59 -17.24 5.04
C LEU A 191 -7.00 -15.90 5.48
N PRO A 192 -7.43 -15.40 6.66
CA PRO A 192 -6.77 -14.31 7.36
C PRO A 192 -5.25 -14.50 7.41
N GLY A 193 -4.49 -13.47 7.02
CA GLY A 193 -3.04 -13.49 7.06
C GLY A 193 -2.34 -13.85 5.74
N SER A 194 -3.08 -14.03 4.65
CA SER A 194 -2.49 -14.26 3.32
C SER A 194 -1.81 -13.02 2.73
N PHE A 195 -0.83 -13.20 1.84
CA PHE A 195 -0.23 -12.07 1.13
C PHE A 195 -1.22 -11.38 0.17
N ASP A 196 -2.18 -12.13 -0.39
CA ASP A 196 -3.30 -11.57 -1.16
C ASP A 196 -4.19 -10.66 -0.32
N GLN A 197 -4.34 -10.93 0.98
CA GLN A 197 -5.04 -10.01 1.88
C GLN A 197 -4.30 -8.67 2.03
N LEU A 198 -2.97 -8.66 2.14
CA LEU A 198 -2.21 -7.41 2.13
C LEU A 198 -2.32 -6.70 0.78
N GLY A 199 -2.31 -7.45 -0.33
CA GLY A 199 -2.56 -6.91 -1.66
C GLY A 199 -3.94 -6.24 -1.77
N ARG A 200 -4.99 -6.91 -1.30
CA ARG A 200 -6.36 -6.37 -1.22
C ARG A 200 -6.45 -5.15 -0.31
N ALA A 201 -5.81 -5.18 0.85
CA ALA A 201 -5.75 -4.04 1.76
C ALA A 201 -5.10 -2.84 1.07
N ARG A 202 -3.97 -3.05 0.38
CA ARG A 202 -3.28 -2.03 -0.41
C ARG A 202 -4.17 -1.43 -1.49
N LYS A 203 -4.93 -2.25 -2.22
CA LYS A 203 -5.90 -1.80 -3.23
C LYS A 203 -7.01 -0.96 -2.59
N ALA A 204 -7.55 -1.39 -1.45
CA ALA A 204 -8.65 -0.73 -0.76
C ALA A 204 -8.27 0.65 -0.18
N ILE A 205 -6.99 0.89 0.13
CA ILE A 205 -6.52 2.18 0.69
C ILE A 205 -7.08 3.35 -0.10
N THR A 206 -6.97 3.33 -1.44
CA THR A 206 -7.55 4.36 -2.30
C THR A 206 -8.92 3.90 -2.76
N GLY A 207 -9.99 4.38 -2.12
CA GLY A 207 -11.34 3.89 -2.44
C GLY A 207 -12.18 3.75 -1.19
N ASP A 208 -11.72 2.85 -0.32
CA ASP A 208 -12.38 2.48 0.92
C ASP A 208 -11.33 2.27 2.04
N PRO A 209 -10.89 3.36 2.70
CA PRO A 209 -9.94 3.28 3.81
C PRO A 209 -10.49 2.48 4.99
N HIS A 210 -11.81 2.36 5.14
CA HIS A 210 -12.39 1.59 6.22
C HIS A 210 -12.20 0.08 5.98
N LEU A 211 -12.50 -0.39 4.76
CA LEU A 211 -12.20 -1.77 4.35
C LEU A 211 -10.70 -2.08 4.45
N ALA A 212 -9.84 -1.16 4.03
CA ALA A 212 -8.38 -1.32 4.19
C ALA A 212 -7.98 -1.55 5.65
N GLY A 213 -8.57 -0.79 6.59
CA GLY A 213 -8.37 -0.97 8.02
C GLY A 213 -8.78 -2.36 8.50
N LEU A 214 -10.00 -2.80 8.17
CA LEU A 214 -10.51 -4.13 8.55
C LEU A 214 -9.60 -5.26 8.06
N LEU A 215 -9.18 -5.20 6.79
CA LEU A 215 -8.28 -6.18 6.19
C LEU A 215 -6.91 -6.18 6.88
N LEU A 216 -6.37 -5.01 7.23
CA LEU A 216 -5.09 -4.90 7.95
C LEU A 216 -5.19 -5.43 9.38
N ASP A 217 -6.28 -5.13 10.09
CA ASP A 217 -6.47 -5.63 11.45
C ASP A 217 -6.60 -7.14 11.46
N GLU A 218 -7.43 -7.72 10.59
CA GLU A 218 -7.59 -9.17 10.49
C GLU A 218 -6.27 -9.87 10.14
N PHE A 219 -5.52 -9.34 9.16
CA PHE A 219 -4.19 -9.85 8.82
C PHE A 219 -3.26 -9.80 10.04
N ARG A 220 -3.21 -8.65 10.73
CA ARG A 220 -2.31 -8.47 11.88
C ARG A 220 -2.68 -9.36 13.05
N HIS A 221 -3.97 -9.62 13.30
CA HIS A 221 -4.39 -10.61 14.29
C HIS A 221 -3.90 -12.02 13.92
N ALA A 222 -4.03 -12.44 12.65
CA ALA A 222 -3.53 -13.74 12.19
C ALA A 222 -2.01 -13.88 12.36
N TRP A 223 -1.28 -12.76 12.26
CA TRP A 223 0.18 -12.69 12.48
C TRP A 223 0.58 -12.34 13.92
N SER A 224 -0.36 -12.29 14.87
CA SER A 224 -0.12 -11.90 16.27
C SER A 224 0.57 -10.53 16.44
N LEU A 225 0.29 -9.60 15.52
CA LEU A 225 0.77 -8.22 15.55
C LEU A 225 -0.27 -7.30 16.22
N SER A 226 0.20 -6.23 16.86
CA SER A 226 -0.67 -5.25 17.51
C SER A 226 -1.57 -4.53 16.49
N THR A 227 -2.85 -4.33 16.80
CA THR A 227 -3.77 -3.61 15.92
C THR A 227 -3.93 -2.14 16.27
N VAL A 228 -4.37 -1.34 15.29
CA VAL A 228 -4.65 0.09 15.47
C VAL A 228 -6.16 0.35 15.51
N SER A 229 -6.98 -0.60 15.06
CA SER A 229 -8.44 -0.42 15.09
C SER A 229 -8.95 0.07 16.43
N ALA A 230 -9.72 1.16 16.29
CA ALA A 230 -10.35 1.94 17.33
C ALA A 230 -11.29 1.09 18.19
N ARG A 231 -11.17 1.24 19.50
CA ARG A 231 -12.35 1.50 20.31
C ARG A 231 -12.71 2.98 20.15
#